data_AF-A0A9D1MHW4-F1
#
_entry.id   AF-A0A9D1MHW4-F1
#
_cell.length_a   1.000
_cell.length_b   1.000
_cell.length_c   1.000
_cell.angle_alpha   90.00
_cell.angle_beta   90.00
_cell.angle_gamma   90.00
#
_symmetry.space_group_name_H-M   'P 1'
#
loop_
_entity.id
_entity.type
_entity.pdbx_description
1 polymer ?
#
loop_
_entity_poly.entity_id
_entity_poly.type
_entity_poly.pdbx_seq_one_letter_code
_entity_poly.pdbx_strand_id
1 'polypeptide(L)'
;MKDKIFYNESVNLLETHNFTHELQDVKEPHLFREMFDYESVPKTLFNFTHVPMMCAEDIWITDTTFRDGQQGQRPFTPDEIVDLYKLMSKLGGKNGLIRQSEFFVYSDTDKEALKRCLDLGLKFPEVTSWIRATESDFKLVKELGIKETGILVSCSDYHIFKKMNLTRAQAMDKYLGIVKMALDIGIKPRCHFEDITRADYYGFVVPFASKLKELMDESGIPIKIRCCDTMGYGVTYPGAALPRSVQGIIYGLKHYAEIPSELLEWHGHNDFYKVVTNAATAWLYGASAVNCTLLGIGERTGNCPLEAMAMEYCSLRGNDGGMNLEVITEIAEYFSKKMGYDIPPRTPFVGKNFNLTRAGIHADGMMKDKEIYNIFDTEKILGRPPMVAIDSHSGLAGIAFWIN
;
A
#
# COMPACT_ATOMS: atom_id res chain seq x y z
N MET A 1 20.40 26.30 14.97
CA MET A 1 19.04 26.87 14.95
C MET A 1 18.91 27.74 13.72
N LYS A 2 18.25 27.25 12.67
CA LYS A 2 17.73 28.12 11.62
C LYS A 2 16.23 28.11 11.83
N ASP A 3 15.71 29.19 12.40
CA ASP A 3 14.29 29.54 12.30
C ASP A 3 14.02 29.81 10.82
N LYS A 4 13.78 28.75 10.04
CA LYS A 4 13.48 28.86 8.62
C LYS A 4 12.01 29.23 8.51
N ILE A 5 11.74 30.53 8.54
CA ILE A 5 10.57 31.07 7.86
C ILE A 5 10.82 30.88 6.36
N PHE A 6 9.92 30.24 5.64
CA PHE A 6 10.01 30.04 4.19
C PHE A 6 8.67 30.32 3.52
N TYR A 7 8.70 30.66 2.23
CA TYR A 7 7.48 30.86 1.44
C TYR A 7 7.07 29.52 0.82
N ASN A 8 5.89 29.02 1.19
CA ASN A 8 5.33 27.82 0.59
C ASN A 8 4.52 28.18 -0.66
N GLU A 9 5.08 27.89 -1.83
CA GLU A 9 4.44 28.15 -3.13
C GLU A 9 3.13 27.37 -3.33
N SER A 10 2.98 26.21 -2.69
CA SER A 10 1.75 25.40 -2.82
C SER A 10 0.53 26.01 -2.14
N VAL A 11 0.72 26.86 -1.12
CA VAL A 11 -0.36 27.56 -0.41
C VAL A 11 -0.24 29.09 -0.47
N ASN A 12 0.80 29.61 -1.12
CA ASN A 12 1.10 31.03 -1.30
C ASN A 12 1.25 31.83 0.01
N LEU A 13 1.78 31.20 1.07
CA LEU A 13 1.93 31.80 2.41
C LEU A 13 3.34 31.56 2.99
N LEU A 14 3.72 32.38 3.98
CA LEU A 14 4.91 32.13 4.80
C LEU A 14 4.60 31.05 5.84
N GLU A 15 5.49 30.07 5.95
CA GLU A 15 5.44 28.97 6.92
C GLU A 15 6.71 28.96 7.79
N THR A 16 6.63 28.30 8.95
CA THR A 16 7.77 28.10 9.86
C THR A 16 7.71 26.71 10.48
N HIS A 17 8.88 26.07 10.64
CA HIS A 17 9.01 24.82 11.37
C HIS A 17 9.67 25.09 12.72
N ASN A 18 8.86 25.29 13.76
CA ASN A 18 9.37 25.69 15.08
C ASN A 18 9.93 24.52 15.92
N PHE A 19 9.93 23.29 15.40
CA PHE A 19 10.33 22.10 16.16
C PHE A 19 11.32 21.25 15.37
N THR A 20 12.54 21.15 15.88
CA THR A 20 13.46 20.08 15.48
C THR A 20 13.15 18.88 16.37
N HIS A 21 12.72 17.78 15.76
CA HIS A 21 12.50 16.52 16.48
C HIS A 21 13.83 15.78 16.60
N GLU A 22 14.34 15.65 17.82
CA GLU A 22 15.55 14.90 18.12
C GLU A 22 15.22 13.47 18.59
N LEU A 23 16.15 12.55 18.35
CA LEU A 23 16.05 11.19 18.85
C LEU A 23 15.93 11.20 20.38
N GLN A 24 14.87 10.58 20.89
CA GLN A 24 14.67 10.34 22.31
C GLN A 24 15.10 8.92 22.64
N ASP A 25 16.38 8.74 23.00
CA ASP A 25 16.91 7.43 23.40
C ASP A 25 16.54 7.14 24.87
N VAL A 26 15.45 6.40 25.03
CA VAL A 26 14.86 6.06 26.35
C VAL A 26 15.47 4.78 26.90
N LYS A 27 15.55 4.68 28.23
CA LYS A 27 16.06 3.45 28.91
C LYS A 27 15.07 2.29 28.84
N GLU A 28 13.77 2.60 28.91
CA GLU A 28 12.69 1.62 28.93
C GLU A 28 11.74 1.84 27.75
N PRO A 29 11.16 0.77 27.17
CA PRO A 29 10.33 0.88 25.98
C PRO A 29 8.99 1.58 26.26
N HIS A 30 8.60 2.50 25.38
CA HIS A 30 7.27 3.09 25.35
C HIS A 30 6.33 2.26 24.46
N LEU A 31 5.55 1.38 25.10
CA LEU A 31 4.66 0.43 24.41
C LEU A 31 3.23 0.96 24.20
N PHE A 32 2.94 2.20 24.58
CA PHE A 32 1.59 2.81 24.49
C PHE A 32 0.48 1.91 25.06
N ARG A 33 0.67 1.40 26.29
CA ARG A 33 -0.21 0.38 26.90
C ARG A 33 -1.64 0.86 27.10
N GLU A 34 -1.83 2.16 27.22
CA GLU A 34 -3.14 2.81 27.23
C GLU A 34 -3.92 2.57 25.93
N MET A 35 -3.22 2.49 24.79
CA MET A 35 -3.80 2.22 23.46
C MET A 35 -3.76 0.74 23.07
N PHE A 36 -2.64 0.05 23.35
CA PHE A 36 -2.37 -1.35 22.96
C PHE A 36 -2.22 -2.25 24.18
N ASP A 37 -3.21 -2.16 25.06
CA ASP A 37 -3.42 -3.18 26.07
C ASP A 37 -3.64 -4.54 25.39
N TYR A 38 -3.03 -5.59 25.93
CA TYR A 38 -3.05 -6.91 25.26
C TYR A 38 -4.38 -7.63 25.47
N GLU A 39 -5.10 -7.32 26.55
CA GLU A 39 -6.33 -8.00 26.94
C GLU A 39 -7.59 -7.33 26.36
N SER A 40 -7.45 -6.18 25.70
CA SER A 40 -8.56 -5.44 25.11
C SER A 40 -8.31 -5.02 23.66
N VAL A 41 -9.40 -4.71 22.94
CA VAL A 41 -9.30 -4.20 21.57
C VAL A 41 -8.56 -2.85 21.59
N PRO A 42 -7.62 -2.60 20.64
CA PRO A 42 -6.84 -1.37 20.61
C PRO A 42 -7.70 -0.11 20.61
N LYS A 43 -7.44 0.79 21.56
CA LYS A 43 -8.21 2.03 21.75
C LYS A 43 -7.76 3.10 20.78
N THR A 44 -8.70 3.90 20.30
CA THR A 44 -8.39 5.08 19.49
C THR A 44 -8.46 6.31 20.39
N LEU A 45 -7.34 6.98 20.58
CA LEU A 45 -7.30 8.24 21.31
C LEU A 45 -7.43 9.41 20.33
N PHE A 46 -7.99 10.50 20.82
CA PHE A 46 -8.19 11.72 20.07
C PHE A 46 -7.48 12.87 20.79
N ASN A 47 -6.66 13.60 20.06
CA ASN A 47 -6.09 14.88 20.52
C ASN A 47 -6.72 16.07 19.79
N PHE A 48 -7.67 15.82 18.88
CA PHE A 48 -8.38 16.80 18.07
C PHE A 48 -7.49 17.75 17.26
N THR A 49 -6.22 17.37 17.07
CA THR A 49 -5.31 18.07 16.17
C THR A 49 -5.67 17.73 14.74
N HIS A 50 -5.91 18.77 13.93
CA HIS A 50 -6.20 18.64 12.51
C HIS A 50 -4.96 19.04 11.72
N VAL A 51 -4.58 18.22 10.75
CA VAL A 51 -3.52 18.51 9.80
C VAL A 51 -4.15 18.84 8.44
N PRO A 52 -3.57 19.73 7.63
CA PRO A 52 -4.10 20.06 6.32
C PRO A 52 -4.01 18.86 5.38
N MET A 53 -5.08 18.65 4.61
CA MET A 53 -5.09 17.69 3.51
C MET A 53 -4.29 18.28 2.34
N MET A 54 -3.26 17.56 1.89
CA MET A 54 -2.35 18.00 0.83
C MET A 54 -2.01 16.82 -0.08
N CYS A 55 -2.99 16.41 -0.88
CA CYS A 55 -2.86 15.29 -1.81
C CYS A 55 -1.66 15.52 -2.74
N ALA A 56 -0.89 14.46 -3.01
CA ALA A 56 0.21 14.54 -3.96
C ALA A 56 -0.32 14.86 -5.38
N GLU A 57 0.49 15.54 -6.18
CA GLU A 57 0.13 15.87 -7.57
C GLU A 57 -0.19 14.59 -8.35
N ASP A 58 0.75 13.64 -8.33
CA ASP A 58 0.59 12.29 -8.84
C ASP A 58 0.40 11.29 -7.70
N ILE A 59 -0.50 10.34 -7.89
CA ILE A 59 -0.69 9.18 -7.02
C ILE A 59 -0.68 7.90 -7.85
N TRP A 60 -0.15 6.82 -7.31
CA TRP A 60 -0.06 5.52 -7.97
C TRP A 60 -0.07 4.36 -6.97
N ILE A 61 -0.20 3.16 -7.52
CA ILE A 61 -0.22 1.90 -6.80
C ILE A 61 1.13 1.19 -6.99
N THR A 62 1.61 0.56 -5.94
CA THR A 62 2.77 -0.34 -5.97
C THR A 62 2.32 -1.74 -5.55
N ASP A 63 2.58 -2.74 -6.38
CA ASP A 63 2.20 -4.12 -6.12
C ASP A 63 3.22 -4.83 -5.22
N THR A 64 2.72 -5.64 -4.29
CA THR A 64 3.52 -6.57 -3.47
C THR A 64 2.95 -7.99 -3.52
N THR A 65 2.24 -8.36 -4.59
CA THR A 65 1.58 -9.67 -4.73
C THR A 65 2.59 -10.82 -4.69
N PHE A 66 3.72 -10.67 -5.36
CA PHE A 66 4.77 -11.71 -5.44
C PHE A 66 5.72 -11.75 -4.24
N ARG A 67 5.44 -10.91 -3.22
CA ARG A 67 6.16 -10.89 -1.96
C ARG A 67 5.20 -11.10 -0.80
N ASP A 68 4.48 -10.06 -0.38
CA ASP A 68 3.53 -10.12 0.74
C ASP A 68 2.33 -11.02 0.42
N GLY A 69 1.78 -10.86 -0.78
CA GLY A 69 0.60 -11.61 -1.21
C GLY A 69 0.80 -13.13 -1.13
N GLN A 70 1.96 -13.59 -1.60
CA GLN A 70 2.33 -14.99 -1.59
C GLN A 70 2.54 -15.57 -0.18
N GLN A 71 2.83 -14.76 0.85
CA GLN A 71 2.98 -15.24 2.24
C GLN A 71 1.65 -15.74 2.83
N GLY A 72 0.52 -15.27 2.30
CA GLY A 72 -0.81 -15.74 2.67
C GLY A 72 -1.35 -16.88 1.81
N GLN A 73 -0.57 -17.36 0.83
CA GLN A 73 -1.01 -18.31 -0.19
C GLN A 73 -0.02 -19.46 -0.34
N ARG A 74 -0.34 -20.43 -1.21
CA ARG A 74 0.72 -21.33 -1.70
C ARG A 74 1.73 -20.52 -2.52
N PRO A 75 3.00 -20.96 -2.59
CA PRO A 75 3.94 -20.38 -3.52
C PRO A 75 3.40 -20.39 -4.96
N PHE A 76 3.56 -19.27 -5.66
CA PHE A 76 3.19 -19.17 -7.07
C PHE A 76 4.27 -19.83 -7.92
N THR A 77 3.84 -20.39 -9.04
CA THR A 77 4.78 -20.89 -10.06
C THR A 77 5.31 -19.71 -10.88
N PRO A 78 6.48 -19.86 -11.55
CA PRO A 78 6.99 -18.82 -12.44
C PRO A 78 6.02 -18.44 -13.57
N ASP A 79 5.24 -19.40 -14.08
CA ASP A 79 4.20 -19.13 -15.09
C ASP A 79 3.10 -18.24 -14.55
N GLU A 80 2.61 -18.53 -13.33
CA GLU A 80 1.59 -17.71 -12.66
C GLU A 80 2.06 -16.29 -12.40
N ILE A 81 3.29 -16.12 -11.93
CA ILE A 81 3.89 -14.82 -11.69
C ILE A 81 3.97 -14.02 -13.00
N VAL A 82 4.48 -14.63 -14.07
CA VAL A 82 4.63 -13.97 -15.38
C VAL A 82 3.28 -13.56 -15.97
N ASP A 83 2.27 -14.42 -15.88
CA ASP A 83 0.92 -14.12 -16.38
C ASP A 83 0.26 -12.98 -15.59
N LEU A 84 0.31 -13.05 -14.25
CA LEU A 84 -0.21 -12.00 -13.38
C LEU A 84 0.53 -10.68 -13.59
N TYR A 85 1.85 -10.71 -13.80
CA TYR A 85 2.66 -9.53 -14.08
C TYR A 85 2.27 -8.85 -15.39
N LYS A 86 1.98 -9.63 -16.44
CA LYS A 86 1.42 -9.10 -17.71
C LYS A 86 0.04 -8.49 -17.50
N LEU A 87 -0.83 -9.15 -16.73
CA LEU A 87 -2.16 -8.62 -16.41
C LEU A 87 -2.07 -7.31 -15.61
N MET A 88 -1.16 -7.22 -14.65
CA MET A 88 -0.89 -5.96 -13.94
C MET A 88 -0.39 -4.86 -14.87
N SER A 89 0.53 -5.16 -15.79
CA SER A 89 0.97 -4.18 -16.79
C SER A 89 -0.20 -3.69 -17.66
N LYS A 90 -1.07 -4.61 -18.11
CA LYS A 90 -2.27 -4.30 -18.89
C LYS A 90 -3.27 -3.44 -18.10
N LEU A 91 -3.52 -3.78 -16.83
CA LEU A 91 -4.39 -3.01 -15.93
C LEU A 91 -3.83 -1.61 -15.66
N GLY A 92 -2.55 -1.51 -15.28
CA GLY A 92 -1.90 -0.25 -14.94
C GLY A 92 -1.71 0.71 -16.13
N GLY A 93 -1.85 0.20 -17.36
CA GLY A 93 -1.84 0.98 -18.58
C GLY A 93 -0.48 1.63 -18.89
N LYS A 94 -0.45 2.39 -20.01
CA LYS A 94 0.79 3.02 -20.51
C LYS A 94 1.41 4.06 -19.56
N ASN A 95 0.58 4.65 -18.69
CA ASN A 95 0.99 5.65 -17.71
C ASN A 95 1.55 5.01 -16.43
N GLY A 96 1.42 3.68 -16.27
CA GLY A 96 2.02 2.95 -15.15
C GLY A 96 1.38 3.28 -13.81
N LEU A 97 0.04 3.22 -13.72
CA LEU A 97 -0.67 3.42 -12.45
C LEU A 97 -0.34 2.32 -11.45
N ILE A 98 -0.08 1.11 -11.92
CA ILE A 98 0.65 0.09 -11.16
C ILE A 98 2.13 0.30 -11.50
N ARG A 99 2.82 1.04 -10.65
CA ARG A 99 4.14 1.61 -10.96
C ARG A 99 5.27 0.62 -10.75
N GLN A 100 5.19 -0.18 -9.69
CA GLN A 100 6.23 -1.12 -9.28
C GLN A 100 5.60 -2.42 -8.81
N SER A 101 6.35 -3.52 -8.90
CA SER A 101 5.96 -4.82 -8.33
C SER A 101 7.15 -5.41 -7.58
N GLU A 102 6.90 -5.88 -6.36
CA GLU A 102 7.93 -6.39 -5.45
C GLU A 102 7.99 -7.92 -5.45
N PHE A 103 9.20 -8.45 -5.63
CA PHE A 103 9.46 -9.89 -5.75
C PHE A 103 10.34 -10.40 -4.60
N PHE A 104 10.14 -11.66 -4.23
CA PHE A 104 11.19 -12.43 -3.57
C PHE A 104 12.36 -12.71 -4.53
N VAL A 105 13.55 -12.94 -3.97
CA VAL A 105 14.78 -13.18 -4.76
C VAL A 105 15.63 -14.32 -4.21
N TYR A 106 15.06 -15.16 -3.33
CA TYR A 106 15.83 -16.13 -2.57
C TYR A 106 15.88 -17.52 -3.22
N SER A 107 14.74 -18.05 -3.67
CA SER A 107 14.71 -19.36 -4.31
C SER A 107 15.05 -19.28 -5.80
N ASP A 108 15.43 -20.42 -6.39
CA ASP A 108 15.70 -20.48 -7.84
C ASP A 108 14.42 -20.24 -8.64
N THR A 109 13.26 -20.66 -8.12
CA THR A 109 11.95 -20.37 -8.68
C THR A 109 11.66 -18.86 -8.70
N ASP A 110 11.97 -18.14 -7.62
CA ASP A 110 11.77 -16.69 -7.55
C ASP A 110 12.68 -15.97 -8.57
N LYS A 111 13.94 -16.41 -8.68
CA LYS A 111 14.92 -15.86 -9.63
C LYS A 111 14.52 -16.13 -11.08
N GLU A 112 13.99 -17.32 -11.37
CA GLU A 112 13.45 -17.66 -12.70
C GLU A 112 12.28 -16.74 -13.04
N ALA A 113 11.30 -16.61 -12.14
CA ALA A 113 10.14 -15.77 -12.34
C ALA A 113 10.54 -14.30 -12.57
N LEU A 114 11.43 -13.77 -11.72
CA LEU A 114 11.96 -12.41 -11.84
C LEU A 114 12.64 -12.20 -13.19
N LYS A 115 13.54 -13.10 -13.59
CA LYS A 115 14.24 -13.01 -14.89
C LYS A 115 13.24 -13.01 -16.04
N ARG A 116 12.26 -13.92 -16.03
CA ARG A 116 11.23 -14.00 -17.05
C ARG A 116 10.38 -12.73 -17.13
N CYS A 117 10.07 -12.10 -15.99
CA CYS A 117 9.36 -10.81 -15.96
C CYS A 117 10.22 -9.66 -16.52
N LEU A 118 11.53 -9.62 -16.20
CA LEU A 118 12.47 -8.65 -16.78
C LEU A 118 12.61 -8.81 -18.30
N ASP A 119 12.71 -10.05 -18.78
CA ASP A 119 12.85 -10.39 -20.21
C ASP A 119 11.64 -9.95 -21.07
N LEU A 120 10.49 -9.65 -20.45
CA LEU A 120 9.34 -9.07 -21.15
C LEU A 120 9.59 -7.62 -21.61
N GLY A 121 10.58 -6.93 -21.04
CA GLY A 121 10.92 -5.55 -21.42
C GLY A 121 9.80 -4.53 -21.15
N LEU A 122 8.91 -4.82 -20.20
CA LEU A 122 7.80 -3.93 -19.84
C LEU A 122 8.32 -2.69 -19.12
N LYS A 123 7.76 -1.52 -19.46
CA LYS A 123 8.09 -0.27 -18.76
C LYS A 123 7.54 -0.27 -17.33
N PHE A 124 6.33 -0.79 -17.15
CA PHE A 124 5.64 -0.88 -15.86
C PHE A 124 4.89 -2.23 -15.74
N PRO A 125 4.77 -2.78 -14.51
CA PRO A 125 5.37 -2.26 -13.27
C PRO A 125 6.89 -2.48 -13.20
N GLU A 126 7.66 -1.52 -12.69
CA GLU A 126 9.10 -1.71 -12.47
C GLU A 126 9.36 -2.79 -11.41
N VAL A 127 10.30 -3.70 -11.69
CA VAL A 127 10.67 -4.78 -10.76
C VAL A 127 11.50 -4.23 -9.60
N THR A 128 11.08 -4.53 -8.38
CA THR A 128 11.81 -4.28 -7.13
C THR A 128 11.91 -5.55 -6.30
N SER A 129 12.81 -5.57 -5.32
CA SER A 129 12.97 -6.70 -4.39
C SER A 129 12.79 -6.30 -2.94
N TRP A 130 12.76 -7.30 -2.05
CA TRP A 130 12.88 -7.11 -0.60
C TRP A 130 13.97 -8.04 -0.06
N ILE A 131 14.90 -7.50 0.75
CA ILE A 131 16.04 -8.27 1.28
C ILE A 131 16.18 -8.17 2.80
N ARG A 132 16.84 -9.17 3.41
CA ARG A 132 17.25 -9.17 4.83
C ARG A 132 18.35 -8.13 5.15
N ALA A 133 18.94 -7.55 4.11
CA ALA A 133 19.90 -6.45 4.15
C ALA A 133 21.29 -6.81 4.72
N THR A 134 21.84 -7.94 4.26
CA THR A 134 23.26 -8.28 4.42
C THR A 134 24.08 -7.85 3.20
N GLU A 135 25.41 -7.77 3.34
CA GLU A 135 26.30 -7.43 2.21
C GLU A 135 26.15 -8.42 1.03
N SER A 136 25.95 -9.71 1.31
CA SER A 136 25.71 -10.72 0.27
C SER A 136 24.36 -10.54 -0.43
N ASP A 137 23.31 -10.13 0.31
CA ASP A 137 22.01 -9.86 -0.31
C ASP A 137 22.09 -8.66 -1.26
N PHE A 138 22.87 -7.63 -0.91
CA PHE A 138 23.08 -6.45 -1.77
C PHE A 138 23.83 -6.80 -3.07
N LYS A 139 24.83 -7.69 -3.01
CA LYS A 139 25.51 -8.22 -4.19
C LYS A 139 24.54 -8.95 -5.11
N LEU A 140 23.68 -9.80 -4.54
CA LEU A 140 22.65 -10.53 -5.27
C LEU A 140 21.67 -9.58 -6.01
N VAL A 141 21.16 -8.56 -5.33
CA VAL A 141 20.25 -7.56 -5.94
C VAL A 141 20.91 -6.87 -7.14
N LYS A 142 22.19 -6.52 -7.01
CA LYS A 142 22.97 -5.88 -8.07
C LYS A 142 23.22 -6.83 -9.26
N GLU A 143 23.55 -8.09 -9.00
CA GLU A 143 23.71 -9.13 -10.03
C GLU A 143 22.43 -9.40 -10.81
N LEU A 144 21.27 -9.31 -10.14
CA LEU A 144 19.95 -9.44 -10.76
C LEU A 144 19.51 -8.18 -11.53
N GLY A 145 20.31 -7.10 -11.53
CA GLY A 145 20.01 -5.86 -12.24
C GLY A 145 18.87 -5.03 -11.63
N ILE A 146 18.51 -5.29 -10.38
CA ILE A 146 17.44 -4.59 -9.67
C ILE A 146 17.97 -3.25 -9.17
N LYS A 147 17.24 -2.16 -9.42
CA LYS A 147 17.68 -0.79 -9.10
C LYS A 147 17.26 -0.32 -7.71
N GLU A 148 16.24 -0.94 -7.14
CA GLU A 148 15.63 -0.56 -5.88
C GLU A 148 15.26 -1.80 -5.06
N THR A 149 15.62 -1.79 -3.77
CA THR A 149 15.29 -2.90 -2.88
C THR A 149 14.76 -2.41 -1.53
N GLY A 150 13.83 -3.17 -0.99
CA GLY A 150 13.30 -3.04 0.35
C GLY A 150 14.29 -3.45 1.42
N ILE A 151 14.37 -2.64 2.47
CA ILE A 151 15.16 -2.87 3.68
C ILE A 151 14.21 -2.71 4.87
N LEU A 152 14.16 -3.72 5.75
CA LEU A 152 13.35 -3.68 6.96
C LEU A 152 14.00 -2.83 8.05
N VAL A 153 13.31 -1.79 8.52
CA VAL A 153 13.77 -0.88 9.58
C VAL A 153 12.64 -0.66 10.60
N SER A 154 12.58 -1.49 11.64
CA SER A 154 11.48 -1.47 12.61
C SER A 154 11.49 -0.22 13.49
N CYS A 155 10.33 0.42 13.62
CA CYS A 155 10.20 1.69 14.33
C CYS A 155 9.60 1.58 15.73
N SER A 156 8.83 0.53 16.03
CA SER A 156 8.19 0.42 17.35
C SER A 156 9.13 -0.12 18.41
N ASP A 157 8.92 0.32 19.65
CA ASP A 157 9.68 -0.17 20.79
C ASP A 157 9.41 -1.65 21.09
N TYR A 158 8.30 -2.20 20.59
CA TYR A 158 8.09 -3.65 20.57
C TYR A 158 9.18 -4.36 19.78
N HIS A 159 9.53 -3.85 18.60
CA HIS A 159 10.57 -4.46 17.76
C HIS A 159 11.97 -4.10 18.26
N ILE A 160 12.22 -2.83 18.54
CA ILE A 160 13.54 -2.33 18.94
C ILE A 160 13.99 -3.00 20.26
N PHE A 161 13.18 -2.93 21.31
CA PHE A 161 13.57 -3.44 22.62
C PHE A 161 13.27 -4.92 22.80
N LYS A 162 12.09 -5.43 22.41
CA LYS A 162 11.72 -6.83 22.72
C LYS A 162 12.20 -7.85 21.68
N LYS A 163 12.18 -7.50 20.39
CA LYS A 163 12.59 -8.41 19.31
C LYS A 163 14.11 -8.37 19.09
N MET A 164 14.70 -7.18 19.07
CA MET A 164 16.13 -7.03 18.76
C MET A 164 17.03 -6.79 19.98
N ASN A 165 16.47 -6.47 21.15
CA ASN A 165 17.23 -6.12 22.36
C ASN A 165 18.23 -4.97 22.13
N LEU A 166 17.80 -3.93 21.40
CA LEU A 166 18.58 -2.72 21.14
C LEU A 166 17.94 -1.50 21.81
N THR A 167 18.73 -0.45 22.04
CA THR A 167 18.19 0.89 22.28
C THR A 167 17.77 1.54 20.97
N ARG A 168 17.05 2.68 21.04
CA ARG A 168 16.64 3.41 19.84
C ARG A 168 17.85 3.95 19.08
N ALA A 169 18.86 4.47 19.78
CA ALA A 169 20.11 4.91 19.15
C ALA A 169 20.82 3.77 18.43
N GLN A 170 20.97 2.61 19.08
CA GLN A 170 21.60 1.44 18.47
C GLN A 170 20.85 0.93 17.23
N ALA A 171 19.51 0.93 17.28
CA ALA A 171 18.68 0.54 16.14
C ALA A 171 18.85 1.53 14.98
N MET A 172 18.79 2.84 15.26
CA MET A 172 18.99 3.89 14.25
C MET A 172 20.37 3.77 13.59
N ASP A 173 21.45 3.66 14.37
CA ASP A 173 22.81 3.53 13.85
C ASP A 173 22.96 2.30 12.95
N LYS A 174 22.41 1.16 13.39
CA LYS A 174 22.39 -0.08 12.61
C LYS A 174 21.67 0.12 11.28
N TYR A 175 20.47 0.72 11.29
CA TYR A 175 19.69 0.93 10.07
C TYR A 175 20.37 1.91 9.10
N LEU A 176 20.91 3.02 9.61
CA LEU A 176 21.65 4.00 8.80
C LEU A 176 22.90 3.36 8.17
N GLY A 177 23.60 2.48 8.90
CA GLY A 177 24.72 1.70 8.35
C GLY A 177 24.30 0.82 7.17
N ILE A 178 23.15 0.14 7.28
CA ILE A 178 22.60 -0.70 6.21
C ILE A 178 22.19 0.14 4.99
N VAL A 179 21.55 1.28 5.22
CA VAL A 179 21.16 2.20 4.14
C VAL A 179 22.39 2.74 3.41
N LYS A 180 23.45 3.12 4.12
CA LYS A 180 24.73 3.55 3.52
C LYS A 180 25.33 2.47 2.63
N MET A 181 25.32 1.20 3.05
CA MET A 181 25.78 0.09 2.20
C MET A 181 25.00 0.00 0.88
N ALA A 182 23.68 0.22 0.90
CA ALA A 182 22.88 0.25 -0.32
C ALA A 182 23.26 1.41 -1.25
N LEU A 183 23.46 2.60 -0.68
CA LEU A 183 23.87 3.81 -1.40
C LEU A 183 25.26 3.63 -2.04
N ASP A 184 26.23 3.07 -1.31
CA ASP A 184 27.61 2.87 -1.77
C ASP A 184 27.70 1.99 -3.03
N ILE A 185 26.76 1.06 -3.20
CA ILE A 185 26.72 0.19 -4.38
C ILE A 185 25.77 0.68 -5.49
N GLY A 186 25.11 1.82 -5.28
CA GLY A 186 24.20 2.47 -6.23
C GLY A 186 22.77 1.93 -6.25
N ILE A 187 22.34 1.22 -5.20
CA ILE A 187 20.97 0.71 -5.07
C ILE A 187 20.11 1.74 -4.34
N LYS A 188 18.93 2.04 -4.88
CA LYS A 188 17.95 2.91 -4.23
C LYS A 188 17.31 2.16 -3.04
N PRO A 189 17.49 2.62 -1.79
CA PRO A 189 16.89 1.94 -0.66
C PRO A 189 15.42 2.34 -0.50
N ARG A 190 14.57 1.33 -0.30
CA ARG A 190 13.20 1.51 0.19
C ARG A 190 13.12 1.07 1.65
N CYS A 191 13.17 2.02 2.57
CA CYS A 191 13.13 1.81 4.00
C CYS A 191 11.71 1.49 4.48
N HIS A 192 11.50 0.27 4.94
CA HIS A 192 10.23 -0.20 5.49
C HIS A 192 10.16 0.12 6.97
N PHE A 193 9.41 1.17 7.31
CA PHE A 193 9.19 1.60 8.69
C PHE A 193 8.20 0.65 9.34
N GLU A 194 8.69 -0.54 9.72
CA GLU A 194 7.89 -1.64 10.28
C GLU A 194 7.24 -1.21 11.59
N ASP A 195 5.93 -1.47 11.71
CA ASP A 195 5.11 -1.20 12.88
C ASP A 195 5.05 0.28 13.30
N ILE A 196 5.07 1.18 12.30
CA ILE A 196 5.02 2.65 12.51
C ILE A 196 3.77 3.08 13.29
N THR A 197 2.66 2.35 13.17
CA THR A 197 1.39 2.64 13.84
C THR A 197 1.38 2.33 15.34
N ARG A 198 2.50 1.84 15.88
CA ARG A 198 2.79 1.67 17.32
C ARG A 198 4.12 2.28 17.74
N ALA A 199 4.73 3.10 16.90
CA ALA A 199 6.05 3.68 17.14
C ALA A 199 5.98 5.04 17.84
N ASP A 200 7.05 5.39 18.53
CA ASP A 200 7.23 6.76 19.01
C ASP A 200 7.52 7.69 17.83
N TYR A 201 6.47 8.38 17.42
CA TYR A 201 6.48 9.11 16.17
C TYR A 201 7.44 10.31 16.20
N TYR A 202 7.38 11.10 17.27
CA TYR A 202 8.22 12.31 17.42
C TYR A 202 9.59 12.00 18.00
N GLY A 203 9.71 10.97 18.85
CA GLY A 203 10.97 10.60 19.50
C GLY A 203 11.85 9.65 18.69
N PHE A 204 11.32 8.97 17.66
CA PHE A 204 12.09 8.05 16.83
C PHE A 204 11.83 8.19 15.33
N VAL A 205 10.56 8.13 14.90
CA VAL A 205 10.21 8.06 13.46
C VAL A 205 10.65 9.31 12.69
N VAL A 206 10.26 10.51 13.15
CA VAL A 206 10.64 11.77 12.49
C VAL A 206 12.16 11.97 12.53
N PRO A 207 12.86 11.85 13.69
CA PRO A 207 14.33 11.94 13.72
C PRO A 207 15.02 10.98 12.75
N PHE A 208 14.54 9.74 12.66
CA PHE A 208 15.11 8.75 11.74
C PHE A 208 14.88 9.12 10.28
N ALA A 209 13.66 9.55 9.92
CA ALA A 209 13.36 10.03 8.58
C ALA A 209 14.20 11.25 8.19
N SER A 210 14.42 12.19 9.11
CA SER A 210 15.31 13.34 8.89
C SER A 210 16.76 12.90 8.63
N LYS A 211 17.27 11.87 9.33
CA LYS A 211 18.60 11.30 9.02
C LYS A 211 18.67 10.61 7.67
N LEU A 212 17.59 9.95 7.23
CA LEU A 212 17.51 9.42 5.87
C LEU A 212 17.48 10.55 4.83
N LYS A 213 16.79 11.66 5.10
CA LYS A 213 16.79 12.85 4.23
C LYS A 213 18.19 13.45 4.09
N GLU A 214 18.94 13.58 5.18
CA GLU A 214 20.34 14.01 5.16
C GLU A 214 21.19 13.09 4.26
N LEU A 215 21.09 11.76 4.41
CA LEU A 215 21.82 10.81 3.57
C LEU A 215 21.41 10.87 2.09
N MET A 216 20.12 11.09 1.81
CA MET A 216 19.62 11.28 0.46
C MET A 216 20.23 12.54 -0.18
N ASP A 217 20.32 13.65 0.56
CA ASP A 217 20.91 14.90 0.08
C ASP A 217 22.42 14.78 -0.14
N GLU A 218 23.13 14.09 0.75
CA GLU A 218 24.57 13.84 0.64
C GLU A 218 24.93 12.92 -0.54
N SER A 219 24.15 11.85 -0.73
CA SER A 219 24.43 10.85 -1.78
C SER A 219 23.86 11.21 -3.15
N GLY A 220 22.82 12.06 -3.20
CA GLY A 220 22.04 12.33 -4.41
C GLY A 220 21.20 11.15 -4.90
N ILE A 221 21.11 10.06 -4.12
CA ILE A 221 20.33 8.86 -4.47
C ILE A 221 19.01 8.88 -3.69
N PRO A 222 17.85 8.74 -4.34
CA PRO A 222 16.56 8.75 -3.65
C PRO A 222 16.42 7.62 -2.63
N ILE A 223 15.90 7.97 -1.44
CA ILE A 223 15.55 7.02 -0.38
C ILE A 223 14.04 7.06 -0.17
N LYS A 224 13.37 5.93 -0.43
CA LYS A 224 11.93 5.82 -0.21
C LYS A 224 11.63 5.39 1.22
N ILE A 225 10.56 5.92 1.79
CA ILE A 225 10.02 5.52 3.10
C ILE A 225 8.66 4.88 2.88
N ARG A 226 8.55 3.60 3.24
CA ARG A 226 7.30 2.86 3.27
C ARG A 226 6.78 2.79 4.71
N CYS A 227 5.72 3.53 4.99
CA CYS A 227 4.99 3.50 6.25
C CYS A 227 4.23 2.18 6.38
N CYS A 228 4.68 1.28 7.25
CA CYS A 228 4.09 -0.05 7.38
C CYS A 228 3.13 -0.11 8.58
N ASP A 229 1.82 -0.08 8.31
CA ASP A 229 0.78 -0.45 9.26
C ASP A 229 0.68 -1.98 9.36
N THR A 230 1.73 -2.57 9.90
CA THR A 230 2.01 -4.02 9.93
C THR A 230 0.86 -4.85 10.48
N MET A 231 0.08 -4.30 11.41
CA MET A 231 -1.02 -4.98 12.10
C MET A 231 -2.39 -4.35 11.82
N GLY A 232 -2.49 -3.41 10.88
CA GLY A 232 -3.76 -2.76 10.50
C GLY A 232 -4.35 -1.81 11.56
N TYR A 233 -3.52 -1.23 12.43
CA TYR A 233 -3.98 -0.35 13.53
C TYR A 233 -4.30 1.08 13.11
N GLY A 234 -3.87 1.50 11.92
CA GLY A 234 -4.09 2.84 11.39
C GLY A 234 -5.57 3.21 11.35
N VAL A 235 -5.87 4.49 11.61
CA VAL A 235 -7.21 5.06 11.54
C VAL A 235 -7.20 6.41 10.84
N THR A 236 -8.33 6.75 10.23
CA THR A 236 -8.52 7.96 9.41
C THR A 236 -9.42 9.00 10.05
N TYR A 237 -9.85 8.76 11.30
CA TYR A 237 -10.81 9.65 11.98
C TYR A 237 -10.19 11.04 12.21
N PRO A 238 -10.90 12.13 11.88
CA PRO A 238 -10.45 13.48 12.21
C PRO A 238 -10.12 13.62 13.70
N GLY A 239 -8.98 14.24 14.01
CA GLY A 239 -8.53 14.42 15.39
C GLY A 239 -7.96 13.18 16.08
N ALA A 240 -7.84 12.03 15.39
CA ALA A 240 -7.17 10.86 15.92
C ALA A 240 -5.71 11.17 16.25
N ALA A 241 -5.24 10.69 17.40
CA ALA A 241 -3.89 10.88 17.86
C ALA A 241 -2.91 9.89 17.20
N LEU A 242 -1.65 10.30 17.12
CA LEU A 242 -0.53 9.39 16.86
C LEU A 242 -0.39 8.36 18.00
N PRO A 243 0.17 7.16 17.73
CA PRO A 243 0.73 6.73 16.45
C PRO A 243 -0.30 6.11 15.49
N ARG A 244 -1.60 6.09 15.81
CA ARG A 244 -2.61 5.45 14.95
C ARG A 244 -3.12 6.34 13.81
N SER A 245 -2.92 7.65 13.89
CA SER A 245 -3.41 8.63 12.91
C SER A 245 -2.66 8.53 11.57
N VAL A 246 -3.33 8.02 10.52
CA VAL A 246 -2.72 7.88 9.18
C VAL A 246 -2.36 9.24 8.59
N GLN A 247 -3.29 10.20 8.68
CA GLN A 247 -3.08 11.56 8.23
C GLN A 247 -1.94 12.25 9.00
N GLY A 248 -1.84 12.01 10.31
CA GLY A 248 -0.75 12.54 11.13
C GLY A 248 0.61 11.96 10.75
N ILE A 249 0.66 10.65 10.45
CA ILE A 249 1.89 9.97 10.00
C ILE A 249 2.39 10.51 8.66
N ILE A 250 1.51 10.65 7.66
CA ILE A 250 1.94 11.12 6.35
C ILE A 250 2.30 12.61 6.41
N TYR A 251 1.47 13.41 7.06
CA TYR A 251 1.74 14.84 7.24
C TYR A 251 3.08 15.06 7.95
N GLY A 252 3.35 14.36 9.05
CA GLY A 252 4.57 14.59 9.81
C GLY A 252 5.85 14.19 9.07
N LEU A 253 5.83 13.14 8.24
CA LEU A 253 6.98 12.77 7.42
C LEU A 253 7.22 13.78 6.30
N LYS A 254 6.16 14.29 5.68
CA LYS A 254 6.24 15.31 4.64
C LYS A 254 6.68 16.67 5.20
N HIS A 255 6.11 17.07 6.34
CA HIS A 255 6.26 18.43 6.88
C HIS A 255 7.42 18.56 7.87
N TYR A 256 7.64 17.60 8.77
CA TYR A 256 8.70 17.67 9.77
C TYR A 256 10.02 17.03 9.31
N ALA A 257 9.95 15.96 8.50
CA ALA A 257 11.13 15.31 7.93
C ALA A 257 11.42 15.73 6.48
N GLU A 258 10.58 16.61 5.91
CA GLU A 258 10.74 17.17 4.55
C GLU A 258 10.92 16.08 3.47
N ILE A 259 10.26 14.94 3.64
CA ILE A 259 10.32 13.83 2.68
C ILE A 259 9.39 14.15 1.50
N PRO A 260 9.90 14.15 0.26
CA PRO A 260 9.09 14.37 -0.93
C PRO A 260 7.96 13.34 -1.08
N SER A 261 6.82 13.79 -1.61
CA SER A 261 5.61 12.97 -1.75
C SER A 261 5.86 11.70 -2.56
N GLU A 262 6.69 11.75 -3.60
CA GLU A 262 7.03 10.64 -4.49
C GLU A 262 7.89 9.55 -3.84
N LEU A 263 8.46 9.86 -2.67
CA LEU A 263 9.26 8.94 -1.86
C LEU A 263 8.50 8.40 -0.65
N LEU A 264 7.22 8.76 -0.48
CA LEU A 264 6.36 8.24 0.56
C LEU A 264 5.41 7.17 0.02
N GLU A 265 5.50 5.98 0.62
CA GLU A 265 4.66 4.81 0.37
C GLU A 265 3.85 4.46 1.63
N TRP A 266 2.57 4.10 1.49
CA TRP A 266 1.77 3.52 2.57
C TRP A 266 1.49 2.04 2.33
N HIS A 267 1.80 1.20 3.31
CA HIS A 267 1.57 -0.24 3.27
C HIS A 267 0.82 -0.66 4.52
N GLY A 268 -0.42 -1.14 4.37
CA GLY A 268 -1.24 -1.55 5.50
C GLY A 268 -1.83 -2.94 5.33
N HIS A 269 -2.07 -3.59 6.46
CA HIS A 269 -2.83 -4.84 6.55
C HIS A 269 -4.30 -4.60 6.93
N ASN A 270 -5.14 -5.60 6.67
CA ASN A 270 -6.59 -5.48 6.74
C ASN A 270 -7.24 -6.00 8.03
N ASP A 271 -6.49 -6.16 9.12
CA ASP A 271 -6.96 -6.82 10.34
C ASP A 271 -8.20 -6.15 10.96
N PHE A 272 -8.46 -4.86 10.66
CA PHE A 272 -9.59 -4.08 11.14
C PHE A 272 -10.52 -3.53 10.05
N TYR A 273 -10.47 -4.06 8.82
CA TYR A 273 -11.27 -3.60 7.67
C TYR A 273 -11.02 -2.14 7.26
N LYS A 274 -9.87 -1.55 7.59
CA LYS A 274 -9.56 -0.14 7.32
C LYS A 274 -8.56 0.07 6.20
N VAL A 275 -8.05 -1.00 5.60
CA VAL A 275 -6.87 -0.92 4.74
C VAL A 275 -7.07 -0.01 3.52
N VAL A 276 -8.23 -0.08 2.87
CA VAL A 276 -8.56 0.76 1.70
C VAL A 276 -8.71 2.22 2.12
N THR A 277 -9.46 2.50 3.17
CA THR A 277 -9.65 3.87 3.67
C THR A 277 -8.34 4.48 4.18
N ASN A 278 -7.47 3.69 4.82
CA ASN A 278 -6.15 4.11 5.26
C ASN A 278 -5.25 4.44 4.05
N ALA A 279 -5.23 3.60 3.02
CA ALA A 279 -4.48 3.84 1.79
C ALA A 279 -4.96 5.10 1.06
N ALA A 280 -6.27 5.27 0.86
CA ALA A 280 -6.84 6.48 0.27
C ALA A 280 -6.51 7.73 1.11
N THR A 281 -6.55 7.63 2.43
CA THR A 281 -6.16 8.73 3.33
C THR A 281 -4.67 9.07 3.17
N ALA A 282 -3.79 8.07 3.01
CA ALA A 282 -2.38 8.34 2.78
C ALA A 282 -2.14 9.15 1.49
N TRP A 283 -2.85 8.82 0.40
CA TRP A 283 -2.85 9.64 -0.82
C TRP A 283 -3.31 11.07 -0.54
N LEU A 284 -4.47 11.24 0.10
CA LEU A 284 -5.05 12.55 0.39
C LEU A 284 -4.16 13.45 1.26
N TYR A 285 -3.28 12.86 2.09
CA TYR A 285 -2.38 13.61 2.98
C TYR A 285 -0.94 13.72 2.45
N GLY A 286 -0.68 13.22 1.24
CA GLY A 286 0.53 13.57 0.49
C GLY A 286 1.53 12.45 0.25
N ALA A 287 1.20 11.19 0.54
CA ALA A 287 1.95 10.07 -0.01
C ALA A 287 1.55 9.88 -1.48
N SER A 288 2.51 9.63 -2.36
CA SER A 288 2.16 9.37 -3.77
C SER A 288 1.83 7.89 -4.00
N ALA A 289 2.35 7.00 -3.16
CA ALA A 289 2.27 5.57 -3.43
C ALA A 289 1.54 4.83 -2.30
N VAL A 290 0.73 3.84 -2.69
CA VAL A 290 0.12 2.88 -1.76
C VAL A 290 0.42 1.46 -2.23
N ASN A 291 0.82 0.62 -1.29
CA ASN A 291 1.13 -0.78 -1.56
C ASN A 291 -0.15 -1.62 -1.54
N CYS A 292 -0.31 -2.46 -2.55
CA CYS A 292 -1.47 -3.33 -2.72
C CYS A 292 -1.06 -4.73 -3.13
N THR A 293 -2.00 -5.65 -3.05
CA THR A 293 -1.91 -6.98 -3.68
C THR A 293 -3.19 -7.27 -4.46
N LEU A 294 -3.08 -8.11 -5.49
CA LEU A 294 -4.24 -8.55 -6.25
C LEU A 294 -5.23 -9.27 -5.31
N LEU A 295 -6.50 -8.85 -5.30
CA LEU A 295 -7.54 -9.42 -4.43
C LEU A 295 -7.27 -9.23 -2.92
N GLY A 296 -6.30 -8.39 -2.55
CA GLY A 296 -5.95 -8.12 -1.16
C GLY A 296 -5.32 -9.30 -0.43
N ILE A 297 -4.79 -10.31 -1.13
CA ILE A 297 -4.12 -11.45 -0.48
C ILE A 297 -2.87 -11.03 0.32
N GLY A 298 -2.49 -11.85 1.30
CA GLY A 298 -1.26 -11.68 2.08
C GLY A 298 -1.39 -12.23 3.49
N GLU A 299 -0.50 -11.82 4.38
CA GLU A 299 -0.52 -12.33 5.76
C GLU A 299 -1.86 -12.09 6.47
N ARG A 300 -2.32 -13.08 7.24
CA ARG A 300 -3.51 -13.04 8.10
C ARG A 300 -4.80 -12.71 7.31
N THR A 301 -5.23 -11.46 7.37
CA THR A 301 -6.44 -10.92 6.72
C THR A 301 -6.13 -10.21 5.41
N GLY A 302 -4.85 -10.15 5.03
CA GLY A 302 -4.39 -9.65 3.75
C GLY A 302 -3.95 -8.18 3.74
N ASN A 303 -3.64 -7.71 2.54
CA ASN A 303 -3.18 -6.36 2.23
C ASN A 303 -4.31 -5.51 1.64
N CYS A 304 -3.99 -4.28 1.22
CA CYS A 304 -4.91 -3.46 0.44
C CYS A 304 -5.20 -4.12 -0.92
N PRO A 305 -6.49 -4.37 -1.27
CA PRO A 305 -6.82 -4.91 -2.59
C PRO A 305 -6.50 -3.90 -3.69
N LEU A 306 -5.72 -4.34 -4.68
CA LEU A 306 -5.27 -3.51 -5.78
C LEU A 306 -6.44 -2.96 -6.60
N GLU A 307 -7.43 -3.80 -6.88
CA GLU A 307 -8.64 -3.42 -7.61
C GLU A 307 -9.46 -2.35 -6.87
N ALA A 308 -9.45 -2.36 -5.52
CA ALA A 308 -10.12 -1.34 -4.74
C ALA A 308 -9.42 0.02 -4.91
N MET A 309 -8.08 0.03 -4.87
CA MET A 309 -7.32 1.27 -5.07
C MET A 309 -7.37 1.78 -6.51
N ALA A 310 -7.54 0.92 -7.52
CA ALA A 310 -7.80 1.35 -8.89
C ALA A 310 -9.14 2.11 -8.99
N MET A 311 -10.19 1.63 -8.32
CA MET A 311 -11.48 2.32 -8.27
C MET A 311 -11.41 3.62 -7.44
N GLU A 312 -10.69 3.62 -6.31
CA GLU A 312 -10.44 4.84 -5.52
C GLU A 312 -9.69 5.90 -6.32
N TYR A 313 -8.69 5.52 -7.12
CA TYR A 313 -8.01 6.45 -8.03
C TYR A 313 -9.01 7.13 -8.96
N CYS A 314 -9.89 6.35 -9.60
CA CYS A 314 -10.89 6.87 -10.52
C CYS A 314 -11.86 7.83 -9.82
N SER A 315 -12.28 7.47 -8.61
CA SER A 315 -13.15 8.31 -7.77
C SER A 315 -12.49 9.65 -7.42
N LEU A 316 -11.22 9.62 -7.01
CA LEU A 316 -10.47 10.81 -6.56
C LEU A 316 -10.03 11.72 -7.71
N ARG A 317 -9.71 11.15 -8.89
CA ARG A 317 -9.19 11.90 -10.05
C ARG A 317 -10.23 12.18 -11.12
N GLY A 318 -11.40 11.53 -11.05
CA GLY A 318 -12.47 11.66 -12.05
C GLY A 318 -12.13 11.03 -13.41
N ASN A 319 -11.09 10.21 -13.51
CA ASN A 319 -10.66 9.50 -14.72
C ASN A 319 -9.84 8.25 -14.37
N ASP A 320 -9.64 7.34 -15.32
CA ASP A 320 -8.94 6.07 -15.11
C ASP A 320 -7.40 6.16 -15.15
N GLY A 321 -6.82 7.34 -15.37
CA GLY A 321 -5.37 7.53 -15.49
C GLY A 321 -4.76 6.77 -16.68
N GLY A 322 -5.56 6.25 -17.61
CA GLY A 322 -5.14 5.36 -18.69
C GLY A 322 -5.10 3.88 -18.31
N MET A 323 -5.66 3.48 -17.15
CA MET A 323 -5.83 2.08 -16.77
C MET A 323 -6.86 1.37 -17.67
N ASN A 324 -6.73 0.05 -17.79
CA ASN A 324 -7.76 -0.80 -18.38
C ASN A 324 -8.48 -1.59 -17.29
N LEU A 325 -9.60 -1.05 -16.78
CA LEU A 325 -10.33 -1.60 -15.64
C LEU A 325 -11.01 -2.94 -15.94
N GLU A 326 -11.27 -3.29 -17.20
CA GLU A 326 -11.80 -4.63 -17.57
C GLU A 326 -10.85 -5.76 -17.15
N VAL A 327 -9.55 -5.47 -17.06
CA VAL A 327 -8.52 -6.43 -16.65
C VAL A 327 -8.71 -6.90 -15.20
N ILE A 328 -9.43 -6.15 -14.35
CA ILE A 328 -9.81 -6.61 -13.01
C ILE A 328 -10.61 -7.93 -13.11
N THR A 329 -11.50 -8.04 -14.10
CA THR A 329 -12.26 -9.26 -14.36
C THR A 329 -11.35 -10.38 -14.86
N GLU A 330 -10.44 -10.09 -15.80
CA GLU A 330 -9.46 -11.08 -16.30
C GLU A 330 -8.60 -11.66 -15.18
N ILE A 331 -8.16 -10.81 -14.24
CA ILE A 331 -7.40 -11.23 -13.05
C ILE A 331 -8.26 -12.12 -12.16
N ALA A 332 -9.50 -11.73 -11.85
CA ALA A 332 -10.41 -12.55 -11.04
C ALA A 332 -10.66 -13.93 -11.67
N GLU A 333 -10.83 -13.97 -12.99
CA GLU A 333 -10.96 -15.22 -13.73
C GLU A 333 -9.68 -16.06 -13.71
N TYR A 334 -8.51 -15.43 -13.80
CA TYR A 334 -7.22 -16.12 -13.70
C TYR A 334 -7.07 -16.79 -12.33
N PHE A 335 -7.30 -16.04 -11.25
CA PHE A 335 -7.25 -16.55 -9.88
C PHE A 335 -8.20 -17.75 -9.71
N SER A 336 -9.44 -17.63 -10.18
CA SER A 336 -10.43 -18.69 -10.03
C SER A 336 -10.16 -19.91 -10.93
N LYS A 337 -10.01 -19.70 -12.24
CA LYS A 337 -9.96 -20.79 -13.24
C LYS A 337 -8.58 -21.44 -13.37
N LYS A 338 -7.49 -20.66 -13.20
CA LYS A 338 -6.11 -21.15 -13.39
C LYS A 338 -5.44 -21.51 -12.07
N MET A 339 -5.57 -20.65 -11.06
CA MET A 339 -4.91 -20.89 -9.77
C MET A 339 -5.76 -21.72 -8.81
N GLY A 340 -7.06 -21.87 -9.09
CA GLY A 340 -8.02 -22.59 -8.23
C GLY A 340 -8.35 -21.84 -6.94
N TYR A 341 -8.17 -20.52 -6.92
CA TYR A 341 -8.46 -19.68 -5.76
C TYR A 341 -9.97 -19.45 -5.61
N ASP A 342 -10.52 -19.71 -4.43
CA ASP A 342 -11.94 -19.49 -4.13
C ASP A 342 -12.18 -18.03 -3.73
N ILE A 343 -12.58 -17.21 -4.70
CA ILE A 343 -12.94 -15.82 -4.46
C ILE A 343 -14.32 -15.78 -3.80
N PRO A 344 -14.47 -15.20 -2.59
CA PRO A 344 -15.78 -15.05 -1.96
C PRO A 344 -16.77 -14.38 -2.94
N PRO A 345 -17.97 -14.94 -3.15
CA PRO A 345 -18.81 -14.54 -4.28
C PRO A 345 -19.22 -13.07 -4.28
N ARG A 346 -19.21 -12.41 -3.12
CA ARG A 346 -19.63 -11.01 -2.96
C ARG A 346 -18.46 -10.05 -2.73
N THR A 347 -17.22 -10.48 -2.94
CA THR A 347 -16.07 -9.58 -2.89
C THR A 347 -16.27 -8.45 -3.91
N PRO A 348 -16.13 -7.17 -3.52
CA PRO A 348 -16.30 -6.05 -4.43
C PRO A 348 -15.44 -6.20 -5.69
N PHE A 349 -16.01 -5.86 -6.85
CA PHE A 349 -15.38 -5.84 -8.19
C PHE A 349 -14.98 -7.21 -8.77
N VAL A 350 -14.50 -8.16 -7.96
CA VAL A 350 -13.97 -9.45 -8.42
C VAL A 350 -14.93 -10.61 -8.18
N GLY A 351 -15.79 -10.55 -7.15
CA GLY A 351 -16.68 -11.65 -6.77
C GLY A 351 -17.73 -11.98 -7.84
N LYS A 352 -18.04 -13.26 -8.08
CA LYS A 352 -19.01 -13.66 -9.13
C LYS A 352 -20.42 -13.04 -8.98
N ASN A 353 -20.79 -12.63 -7.77
CA ASN A 353 -22.10 -12.08 -7.42
C ASN A 353 -22.05 -10.61 -6.96
N PHE A 354 -20.95 -9.88 -7.15
CA PHE A 354 -20.84 -8.50 -6.62
C PHE A 354 -21.86 -7.53 -7.25
N ASN A 355 -22.24 -7.76 -8.52
CA ASN A 355 -23.24 -7.00 -9.28
C ASN A 355 -24.53 -7.82 -9.57
N LEU A 356 -24.83 -8.80 -8.72
CA LEU A 356 -26.02 -9.66 -8.83
C LEU A 356 -27.12 -9.18 -7.89
N THR A 357 -28.31 -8.92 -8.42
CA THR A 357 -29.51 -8.62 -7.62
C THR A 357 -30.47 -9.81 -7.55
N ARG A 358 -31.29 -9.89 -6.49
CA ARG A 358 -32.20 -11.04 -6.26
C ARG A 358 -33.67 -10.66 -6.07
N ALA A 359 -33.94 -9.46 -5.56
CA ALA A 359 -35.31 -9.06 -5.27
C ALA A 359 -36.08 -8.83 -6.57
N GLY A 360 -37.32 -9.34 -6.67
CA GLY A 360 -38.16 -9.13 -7.86
C GLY A 360 -38.40 -7.65 -8.20
N ILE A 361 -38.48 -6.79 -7.17
CA ILE A 361 -38.56 -5.32 -7.35
C ILE A 361 -37.27 -4.74 -7.96
N HIS A 362 -36.11 -5.32 -7.65
CA HIS A 362 -34.85 -4.88 -8.24
C HIS A 362 -34.72 -5.33 -9.69
N ALA A 363 -35.21 -6.53 -10.01
CA ALA A 363 -35.25 -7.02 -11.39
C ALA A 363 -36.15 -6.15 -12.28
N ASP A 364 -37.34 -5.76 -11.80
CA ASP A 364 -38.21 -4.81 -12.49
C ASP A 364 -37.53 -3.46 -12.72
N GLY A 365 -36.84 -2.93 -11.70
CA GLY A 365 -36.03 -1.72 -11.85
C GLY A 365 -34.95 -1.86 -12.93
N MET A 366 -34.15 -2.94 -12.87
CA MET A 366 -33.09 -3.23 -13.85
C MET A 366 -33.60 -3.39 -15.29
N MET A 367 -34.84 -3.88 -15.49
CA MET A 367 -35.47 -3.96 -16.80
C MET A 367 -35.87 -2.60 -17.36
N LYS A 368 -36.24 -1.65 -16.49
CA LYS A 368 -36.62 -0.29 -16.90
C LYS A 368 -35.40 0.57 -17.17
N ASP A 369 -34.44 0.52 -16.26
CA ASP A 369 -33.18 1.24 -16.35
C ASP A 369 -32.14 0.56 -15.45
N LYS A 370 -31.01 0.16 -16.06
CA LYS A 370 -29.90 -0.49 -15.36
C LYS A 370 -29.34 0.42 -14.25
N GLU A 371 -29.41 1.75 -14.38
CA GLU A 371 -28.85 2.69 -13.40
C GLU A 371 -29.55 2.63 -12.02
N ILE A 372 -30.78 2.13 -11.96
CA ILE A 372 -31.55 2.08 -10.70
C ILE A 372 -30.86 1.16 -9.67
N TYR A 373 -30.27 0.05 -10.13
CA TYR A 373 -29.66 -0.95 -9.24
C TYR A 373 -28.26 -1.41 -9.67
N ASN A 374 -27.71 -0.89 -10.77
CA ASN A 374 -26.31 -1.07 -11.15
C ASN A 374 -25.50 0.09 -10.57
N ILE A 375 -24.51 -0.23 -9.73
CA ILE A 375 -23.79 0.78 -8.92
C ILE A 375 -22.94 1.76 -9.75
N PHE A 376 -22.57 1.34 -10.96
CA PHE A 376 -22.05 2.11 -12.09
C PHE A 376 -22.18 1.19 -13.33
N ASP A 377 -21.82 1.65 -14.53
CA ASP A 377 -21.84 0.81 -15.73
C ASP A 377 -20.78 -0.30 -15.68
N THR A 378 -21.09 -1.39 -14.96
CA THR A 378 -20.22 -2.55 -14.74
C THR A 378 -19.87 -3.29 -16.03
N GLU A 379 -20.75 -3.24 -17.04
CA GLU A 379 -20.52 -3.83 -18.36
C GLU A 379 -19.39 -3.08 -19.08
N LYS A 380 -19.48 -1.76 -19.12
CA LYS A 380 -18.46 -0.91 -19.74
C LYS A 380 -17.15 -0.83 -18.95
N ILE A 381 -17.23 -0.74 -17.63
CA ILE A 381 -16.05 -0.46 -16.79
C ILE A 381 -15.28 -1.75 -16.45
N LEU A 382 -15.99 -2.86 -16.20
CA LEU A 382 -15.40 -4.12 -15.75
C LEU A 382 -15.57 -5.25 -16.76
N GLY A 383 -16.22 -5.03 -17.90
CA GLY A 383 -16.54 -6.09 -18.86
C GLY A 383 -17.56 -7.09 -18.29
N ARG A 384 -18.36 -6.70 -17.28
CA ARG A 384 -19.27 -7.60 -16.56
C ARG A 384 -20.68 -7.01 -16.47
N PRO A 385 -21.65 -7.53 -17.23
CA PRO A 385 -23.02 -7.02 -17.16
C PRO A 385 -23.63 -7.31 -15.78
N PRO A 386 -24.54 -6.43 -15.31
CA PRO A 386 -25.32 -6.69 -14.11
C PRO A 386 -26.25 -7.89 -14.32
N MET A 387 -26.46 -8.68 -13.27
CA MET A 387 -27.23 -9.93 -13.36
C MET A 387 -28.41 -9.95 -12.37
N VAL A 388 -29.43 -10.75 -12.68
CA VAL A 388 -30.54 -11.08 -11.79
C VAL A 388 -30.51 -12.56 -11.44
N ALA A 389 -30.58 -12.90 -10.16
CA ALA A 389 -30.67 -14.28 -9.70
C ALA A 389 -32.10 -14.81 -9.81
N ILE A 390 -32.23 -16.09 -10.13
CA ILE A 390 -33.49 -16.83 -10.05
C ILE A 390 -33.50 -17.69 -8.79
N ASP A 391 -34.40 -17.39 -7.86
CA ASP A 391 -34.64 -18.14 -6.64
C ASP A 391 -36.12 -18.09 -6.21
N SER A 392 -36.44 -18.59 -5.01
CA SER A 392 -37.81 -18.63 -4.47
C SER A 392 -38.46 -17.25 -4.26
N HIS A 393 -37.70 -16.17 -4.37
CA HIS A 393 -38.19 -14.79 -4.26
C HIS A 393 -38.30 -14.08 -5.61
N SER A 394 -38.00 -14.76 -6.72
CA SER A 394 -38.11 -14.20 -8.06
C SER A 394 -39.57 -14.05 -8.49
N GLY A 395 -39.96 -12.82 -8.84
CA GLY A 395 -41.21 -12.55 -9.55
C GLY A 395 -41.07 -12.72 -11.06
N LEU A 396 -42.17 -12.51 -11.79
CA LEU A 396 -42.23 -12.57 -13.27
C LEU A 396 -41.13 -11.74 -13.95
N ALA A 397 -40.86 -10.53 -13.47
CA ALA A 397 -39.80 -9.66 -14.00
C ALA A 397 -38.40 -10.27 -13.84
N GLY A 398 -38.14 -10.98 -12.75
CA GLY A 398 -36.86 -11.68 -12.54
C GLY A 398 -36.63 -12.78 -13.58
N ILE A 399 -37.66 -13.59 -13.84
CA ILE A 399 -37.62 -14.65 -14.86
C ILE A 399 -37.46 -14.06 -16.26
N ALA A 400 -38.19 -12.99 -16.58
CA ALA A 400 -38.10 -12.31 -17.87
C ALA A 400 -36.71 -11.71 -18.12
N PHE A 401 -36.09 -11.08 -17.12
CA PHE A 401 -34.72 -10.56 -17.23
C PHE A 401 -33.69 -11.68 -17.41
N TRP A 402 -33.88 -12.84 -16.81
CA TRP A 402 -32.93 -13.95 -16.91
C TRP A 402 -32.98 -14.68 -18.26
N ILE A 403 -34.14 -14.67 -18.94
CA ILE A 403 -34.32 -15.32 -20.25
C ILE A 403 -33.80 -14.44 -21.41
N ASN A 404 -33.91 -13.11 -21.28
CA ASN A 404 -33.45 -12.14 -22.28
C ASN A 404 -31.99 -11.77 -22.03
#